data_AF-A0A453P9B6-F1
#
_entry.id   AF-A0A453P9B6-F1
#
_cell.length_a   1.000
_cell.length_b   1.000
_cell.length_c   1.000
_cell.angle_alpha   90.00
_cell.angle_beta   90.00
_cell.angle_gamma   90.00
#
_symmetry.space_group_name_H-M   'P 1'
#
loop_
_entity.id
_entity.type
_entity.pdbx_description
1 polymer ?
#
loop_
_entity_poly.entity_id
_entity_poly.type
_entity_poly.pdbx_seq_one_letter_code
_entity_poly.pdbx_strand_id
1 'polypeptide(L)'
;LILRREKHFTVVIKFAARADLHHLAMFLAGKQPDAPQEAIQVLDIVLRELPTARYSPVARSFYSPNLGRRQQLGDGLESWRGFYQSIRPTQMGLSLNIDMSSTAFIEPLPVIDFVAQLLNRNVSVRPLSDADRVKIKKALRGVKVEVTHRGNMRRKYRIFGLTSQATRELTFPIDDHGTVKTVLKYFQETYGFNIQHTTLPCLQVGNQQRPNFLPMEVCKIVEGQRYSKRLNEKQITALLKVTCQHPQQRELDILQTVNHNAYHEDPYAREFGIRIDERLASVEARVLPPPRLKYHDSGREKDVLPRIGLWNMRNK
;
A
#
# COMPACT_ATOMS: atom_id res chain seq x y z
N LEU A 1 -19.94 -21.66 20.52
CA LEU A 1 -20.26 -20.95 19.26
C LEU A 1 -20.53 -19.48 19.58
N ILE A 2 -19.54 -18.59 19.43
CA ILE A 2 -19.77 -17.14 19.63
C ILE A 2 -20.37 -16.61 18.32
N LEU A 3 -21.69 -16.38 18.33
CA LEU A 3 -22.44 -15.71 17.27
C LEU A 3 -21.72 -14.41 16.86
N ARG A 4 -21.51 -14.20 15.56
CA ARG A 4 -21.03 -12.92 15.04
C ARG A 4 -22.02 -11.86 15.51
N ARG A 5 -21.57 -10.91 16.33
CA ARG A 5 -22.39 -9.80 16.82
C ARG A 5 -22.94 -9.06 15.59
N GLU A 6 -24.27 -9.01 15.47
CA GLU A 6 -24.93 -8.27 14.39
C GLU A 6 -24.48 -6.81 14.44
N LYS A 7 -24.21 -6.25 13.25
CA LYS A 7 -23.86 -4.85 13.10
C LYS A 7 -25.00 -4.17 12.37
N HIS A 8 -25.73 -3.32 13.08
CA HIS A 8 -26.75 -2.48 12.47
C HIS A 8 -26.10 -1.25 11.84
N PHE A 9 -26.43 -1.00 10.57
CA PHE A 9 -26.03 0.19 9.84
C PHE A 9 -27.29 0.93 9.41
N THR A 10 -27.33 2.25 9.57
CA THR A 10 -28.36 3.11 8.98
C THR A 10 -27.75 3.82 7.78
N VAL A 11 -28.35 3.63 6.61
CA VAL A 11 -27.87 4.21 5.34
C VAL A 11 -28.93 5.19 4.82
N VAL A 12 -28.52 6.40 4.50
CA VAL A 12 -29.38 7.45 3.93
C VAL A 12 -28.81 7.83 2.57
N ILE A 13 -29.62 7.65 1.52
CA ILE A 13 -29.27 8.00 0.14
C ILE A 13 -30.08 9.24 -0.23
N LYS A 14 -29.40 10.31 -0.67
CA LYS A 14 -30.01 11.56 -1.11
C LYS A 14 -29.41 11.98 -2.44
N PHE A 15 -30.26 12.46 -3.35
CA PHE A 15 -29.80 13.09 -4.58
C PHE A 15 -29.01 14.36 -4.23
N ALA A 16 -27.81 14.50 -4.80
CA ALA A 16 -26.93 15.63 -4.54
C ALA A 16 -26.86 16.59 -5.74
N ALA A 17 -26.54 16.05 -6.92
CA ALA A 17 -26.38 16.82 -8.15
C ALA A 17 -26.47 15.91 -9.39
N ARG A 18 -26.59 16.53 -10.57
CA ARG A 18 -26.49 15.86 -11.87
C ARG A 18 -25.19 16.30 -12.56
N ALA A 19 -24.32 15.35 -12.88
CA ALA A 19 -23.11 15.66 -13.66
C ALA A 19 -23.46 16.03 -15.10
N ASP A 20 -22.91 17.15 -15.58
CA ASP A 20 -23.16 17.65 -16.93
C ASP A 20 -22.12 17.12 -17.94
N LEU A 21 -22.49 16.07 -18.66
CA LEU A 21 -21.67 15.50 -19.74
C LEU A 21 -21.69 16.34 -21.02
N HIS A 22 -22.68 17.24 -21.20
CA HIS A 22 -22.72 18.15 -22.33
C HIS A 22 -21.64 19.23 -22.19
N HIS A 23 -21.50 19.80 -20.99
CA HIS A 23 -20.37 20.69 -20.67
C HIS A 23 -19.03 19.99 -20.94
N LEU A 24 -18.90 18.70 -20.56
CA LEU A 24 -17.68 17.95 -20.86
C LEU A 24 -17.41 17.83 -22.36
N ALA A 25 -18.43 17.56 -23.18
CA ALA A 25 -18.30 17.51 -24.63
C ALA A 25 -17.89 18.88 -25.21
N MET A 26 -18.46 19.98 -24.70
CA MET A 26 -18.13 21.35 -25.12
C MET A 26 -16.70 21.74 -24.73
N PHE A 27 -16.26 21.36 -23.54
CA PHE A 27 -14.88 21.56 -23.08
C PHE A 27 -13.88 20.79 -23.96
N LEU A 28 -14.14 19.50 -24.23
CA LEU A 28 -13.27 18.68 -25.09
C LEU A 28 -13.23 19.19 -26.54
N ALA A 29 -14.32 19.79 -27.03
CA ALA A 29 -14.37 20.45 -28.34
C ALA A 29 -13.69 21.83 -28.36
N GLY A 30 -13.11 22.30 -27.25
CA GLY A 30 -12.49 23.62 -27.14
C GLY A 30 -13.48 24.79 -27.19
N LYS A 31 -14.79 24.53 -27.04
CA LYS A 31 -15.84 25.54 -27.08
C LYS A 31 -16.09 26.21 -25.73
N GLN A 32 -15.63 25.57 -24.65
CA GLN A 32 -15.63 26.13 -23.31
C GLN A 32 -14.25 25.96 -22.66
N PRO A 33 -13.74 26.98 -21.94
CA PRO A 33 -12.42 26.93 -21.33
C PRO A 33 -12.41 26.17 -19.99
N ASP A 34 -13.55 26.10 -19.30
CA ASP A 34 -13.64 25.54 -17.96
C ASP A 34 -13.84 24.02 -18.01
N ALA A 35 -12.99 23.29 -17.29
CA ALA A 35 -13.09 21.84 -17.22
C ALA A 35 -14.16 21.42 -16.19
N PRO A 36 -15.18 20.62 -16.56
CA PRO A 36 -16.20 20.14 -15.63
C PRO A 36 -15.64 19.03 -14.73
N GLN A 37 -15.02 19.43 -13.61
CA GLN A 37 -14.35 18.52 -12.68
C GLN A 37 -15.29 17.45 -12.12
N GLU A 38 -16.55 17.79 -11.86
CA GLU A 38 -17.55 16.84 -11.36
C GLU A 38 -17.81 15.70 -12.34
N ALA A 39 -17.96 16.02 -13.64
CA ALA A 39 -18.14 15.01 -14.68
C ALA A 39 -16.91 14.10 -14.80
N ILE A 40 -15.71 14.69 -14.80
CA ILE A 40 -14.45 13.94 -14.86
C ILE A 40 -14.31 13.03 -13.62
N GLN A 41 -14.68 13.53 -12.43
CA GLN A 41 -14.64 12.77 -11.19
C GLN A 41 -15.62 11.59 -11.20
N VAL A 42 -16.84 11.77 -11.70
CA VAL A 42 -17.82 10.68 -11.84
C VAL A 42 -17.26 9.58 -12.74
N LEU A 43 -16.70 9.94 -13.90
CA LEU A 43 -16.11 8.96 -14.80
C LEU A 43 -14.90 8.25 -14.17
N ASP A 44 -14.06 8.98 -13.42
CA ASP A 44 -12.93 8.40 -12.68
C ASP A 44 -13.43 7.41 -11.63
N ILE A 45 -14.51 7.70 -10.90
CA ILE A 45 -15.12 6.79 -9.93
C ILE A 45 -15.63 5.51 -10.60
N VAL A 46 -16.35 5.64 -11.72
CA VAL A 46 -16.89 4.49 -12.47
C VAL A 46 -15.77 3.53 -12.87
N LEU A 47 -14.71 4.04 -13.51
CA LEU A 47 -13.59 3.20 -13.95
C LEU A 47 -12.75 2.62 -12.80
N ARG A 48 -12.89 3.15 -11.59
CA ARG A 48 -12.16 2.68 -10.41
C ARG A 48 -12.87 1.56 -9.66
N GLU A 49 -14.14 1.30 -9.94
CA GLU A 49 -14.93 0.33 -9.18
C GLU A 49 -14.40 -1.10 -9.37
N LEU A 50 -14.20 -1.53 -10.62
CA LEU A 50 -13.64 -2.85 -10.94
C LEU A 50 -12.25 -3.11 -10.30
N PRO A 51 -11.23 -2.23 -10.47
CA PRO A 51 -9.93 -2.45 -9.85
C PRO A 51 -9.97 -2.31 -8.32
N THR A 52 -10.90 -1.52 -7.74
CA THR A 52 -11.09 -1.45 -6.28
C THR A 52 -11.56 -2.79 -5.70
N ALA A 53 -12.39 -3.53 -6.43
CA ALA A 53 -12.82 -4.87 -6.01
C ALA A 53 -11.72 -5.93 -6.13
N ARG A 54 -10.79 -5.78 -7.08
CA ARG A 54 -9.75 -6.77 -7.40
C ARG A 54 -8.43 -6.55 -6.63
N TYR A 55 -8.13 -5.32 -6.25
CA TYR A 55 -6.81 -4.91 -5.77
C TYR A 55 -6.88 -4.14 -4.45
N SER A 56 -5.73 -3.84 -3.86
CA SER A 56 -5.60 -2.94 -2.71
C SER A 56 -5.51 -1.48 -3.20
N PRO A 57 -6.57 -0.66 -3.07
CA PRO A 57 -6.55 0.72 -3.50
C PRO A 57 -5.71 1.58 -2.55
N VAL A 58 -4.86 2.43 -3.12
CA VAL A 58 -4.05 3.40 -2.40
C VAL A 58 -4.01 4.69 -3.21
N ALA A 59 -4.73 5.70 -2.75
CA ALA A 59 -4.94 6.94 -3.51
C ALA A 59 -5.39 6.61 -4.94
N ARG A 60 -4.64 7.02 -5.98
CA ARG A 60 -4.98 6.76 -7.38
C ARG A 60 -4.38 5.47 -7.97
N SER A 61 -3.76 4.65 -7.13
CA SER A 61 -3.09 3.43 -7.58
C SER A 61 -3.71 2.17 -6.96
N PHE A 62 -3.51 1.04 -7.62
CA PHE A 62 -4.02 -0.27 -7.25
C PHE A 62 -2.87 -1.25 -7.15
N TYR A 63 -2.73 -1.91 -6.00
CA TYR A 63 -1.61 -2.81 -5.72
C TYR A 63 -2.09 -4.21 -5.43
N SER A 64 -1.28 -5.20 -5.77
CA SER A 64 -1.58 -6.60 -5.49
C SER A 64 -0.30 -7.38 -5.27
N PRO A 65 -0.31 -8.36 -4.36
CA PRO A 65 0.83 -9.26 -4.22
C PRO A 65 1.02 -10.18 -5.43
N ASN A 66 -0.01 -10.30 -6.27
CA ASN A 66 -0.04 -11.18 -7.44
C ASN A 66 0.25 -10.42 -8.75
N LEU A 67 0.40 -9.09 -8.69
CA LEU A 67 0.89 -8.29 -9.82
C LEU A 67 2.41 -8.34 -9.79
N GLY A 68 3.02 -9.25 -10.57
CA GLY A 68 4.47 -9.43 -10.59
C GLY A 68 5.03 -10.09 -9.32
N ARG A 69 6.35 -9.98 -9.13
CA ARG A 69 7.06 -10.65 -8.04
C ARG A 69 7.17 -9.76 -6.80
N ARG A 70 6.76 -10.29 -5.64
CA ARG A 70 7.05 -9.68 -4.33
C ARG A 70 8.54 -9.64 -4.08
N GLN A 71 9.03 -8.51 -3.57
CA GLN A 71 10.45 -8.35 -3.22
C GLN A 71 10.58 -7.86 -1.80
N GLN A 72 11.36 -8.57 -0.99
CA GLN A 72 11.64 -8.15 0.39
C GLN A 72 12.46 -6.86 0.38
N LEU A 73 12.00 -5.89 1.17
CA LEU A 73 12.71 -4.63 1.43
C LEU A 73 13.50 -4.69 2.75
N GLY A 74 13.21 -5.69 3.59
CA GLY A 74 13.82 -5.87 4.91
C GLY A 74 13.02 -5.21 6.03
N ASP A 75 13.31 -5.60 7.28
CA ASP A 75 12.57 -5.21 8.49
C ASP A 75 11.06 -5.59 8.44
N GLY A 76 10.72 -6.72 7.81
CA GLY A 76 9.34 -7.21 7.66
C GLY A 76 8.50 -6.39 6.67
N LEU A 77 9.16 -5.74 5.72
CA LEU A 77 8.52 -5.01 4.62
C LEU A 77 8.82 -5.69 3.29
N GLU A 78 7.82 -5.70 2.41
CA GLU A 78 7.92 -6.15 1.03
C GLU A 78 7.40 -5.07 0.08
N SER A 79 7.82 -5.11 -1.19
CA SER A 79 7.25 -4.28 -2.24
C SER A 79 6.15 -5.04 -2.96
N TRP A 80 5.04 -4.34 -3.20
CA TRP A 80 4.00 -4.78 -4.11
C TRP A 80 4.02 -3.92 -5.36
N ARG A 81 3.87 -4.56 -6.50
CA ARG A 81 3.60 -3.88 -7.77
C ARG A 81 2.13 -3.53 -7.86
N GLY A 82 1.87 -2.56 -8.71
CA GLY A 82 0.56 -2.05 -9.01
C GLY A 82 0.60 -1.14 -10.22
N PHE A 83 -0.49 -0.42 -10.41
CA PHE A 83 -0.62 0.58 -11.46
C PHE A 83 -1.37 1.81 -10.95
N TYR A 84 -0.97 2.97 -11.43
CA TYR A 84 -1.71 4.22 -11.33
C TYR A 84 -2.83 4.21 -12.37
N GLN A 85 -3.95 4.85 -12.03
CA GLN A 85 -5.06 5.06 -12.94
C GLN A 85 -5.64 6.45 -12.74
N SER A 86 -5.84 7.18 -13.83
CA SER A 86 -6.68 8.38 -13.84
C SER A 86 -7.26 8.65 -15.22
N ILE A 87 -8.47 9.20 -15.28
CA ILE A 87 -8.99 9.81 -16.51
C ILE A 87 -8.43 11.23 -16.64
N ARG A 88 -8.01 11.61 -17.86
CA ARG A 88 -7.51 12.95 -18.19
C ARG A 88 -8.18 13.48 -19.45
N PRO A 89 -8.70 14.72 -19.46
CA PRO A 89 -9.05 15.38 -20.70
C PRO A 89 -7.79 15.76 -21.48
N THR A 90 -7.80 15.52 -22.78
CA THR A 90 -6.74 15.85 -23.72
C THR A 90 -7.34 16.43 -25.01
N GLN A 91 -6.50 16.94 -25.91
CA GLN A 91 -6.96 17.38 -27.24
C GLN A 91 -7.50 16.24 -28.11
N MET A 92 -7.19 14.97 -27.77
CA MET A 92 -7.72 13.78 -28.43
C MET A 92 -9.01 13.26 -27.80
N GLY A 93 -9.57 13.98 -26.82
CA GLY A 93 -10.69 13.53 -26.00
C GLY A 93 -10.24 13.05 -24.62
N LEU A 94 -11.04 12.20 -23.98
CA LEU A 94 -10.68 11.61 -22.70
C LEU A 94 -9.65 10.48 -22.89
N SER A 95 -8.61 10.49 -22.07
CA SER A 95 -7.58 9.45 -22.04
C SER A 95 -7.53 8.79 -20.68
N LEU A 96 -7.52 7.46 -20.67
CA LEU A 96 -7.22 6.67 -19.49
C LEU A 96 -5.70 6.59 -19.34
N ASN A 97 -5.17 7.29 -18.35
CA ASN A 97 -3.74 7.28 -18.04
C ASN A 97 -3.43 6.14 -17.06
N ILE A 98 -2.64 5.16 -17.54
CA ILE A 98 -2.15 4.02 -16.78
C ILE A 98 -0.63 4.08 -16.72
N ASP A 99 -0.06 3.89 -15.53
CA ASP A 99 1.39 3.79 -15.35
C ASP A 99 1.74 2.78 -14.26
N MET A 100 2.91 2.13 -14.36
CA MET A 100 3.33 1.13 -13.38
C MET A 100 3.79 1.80 -12.09
N SER A 101 3.36 1.24 -10.95
CA SER A 101 3.72 1.73 -9.63
C SER A 101 4.18 0.59 -8.73
N SER A 102 5.07 0.89 -7.78
CA SER A 102 5.39 -0.03 -6.69
C SER A 102 5.46 0.72 -5.38
N THR A 103 5.02 0.08 -4.29
CA THR A 103 5.10 0.68 -2.95
C THR A 103 5.29 -0.39 -1.89
N ALA A 104 5.66 0.05 -0.67
CA ALA A 104 5.96 -0.85 0.43
C ALA A 104 4.69 -1.28 1.19
N PHE A 105 4.62 -2.56 1.50
CA PHE A 105 3.61 -3.20 2.33
C PHE A 105 4.28 -3.94 3.48
N ILE A 106 3.56 -4.12 4.57
CA ILE A 106 4.01 -4.93 5.70
C ILE A 106 3.80 -6.40 5.34
N GLU A 107 4.84 -7.22 5.50
CA GLU A 107 4.77 -8.64 5.19
C GLU A 107 3.73 -9.34 6.08
N PRO A 108 2.88 -10.24 5.52
CA PRO A 108 1.85 -10.96 6.26
C PRO A 108 2.42 -12.14 7.08
N LEU A 109 3.39 -11.87 7.95
CA LEU A 109 4.11 -12.87 8.73
C LEU A 109 3.45 -13.14 10.09
N PRO A 110 3.69 -14.33 10.69
CA PRO A 110 3.57 -14.48 12.13
C PRO A 110 4.31 -13.35 12.86
N VAL A 111 3.73 -12.82 13.94
CA VAL A 111 4.30 -11.64 14.61
C VAL A 111 5.70 -11.95 15.17
N ILE A 112 5.94 -13.18 15.61
CA ILE A 112 7.27 -13.64 16.05
C ILE A 112 8.30 -13.50 14.93
N ASP A 113 7.98 -13.97 13.73
CA ASP A 113 8.88 -13.92 12.57
C ASP A 113 9.14 -12.48 12.12
N PHE A 114 8.09 -11.65 12.12
CA PHE A 114 8.24 -10.20 11.87
C PHE A 114 9.20 -9.55 12.87
N VAL A 115 9.07 -9.88 14.16
CA VAL A 115 9.94 -9.33 15.21
C VAL A 115 11.37 -9.87 15.08
N ALA A 116 11.55 -11.13 14.71
CA ALA A 116 12.87 -11.71 14.42
C ALA A 116 13.55 -11.01 13.23
N GLN A 117 12.82 -10.76 12.14
CA GLN A 117 13.33 -10.01 10.99
C GLN A 117 13.67 -8.56 11.36
N LEU A 118 12.79 -7.86 12.08
CA LEU A 118 12.99 -6.48 12.52
C LEU A 118 14.22 -6.32 13.41
N LEU A 119 14.51 -7.31 14.27
CA LEU A 119 15.68 -7.29 15.15
C LEU A 119 16.91 -7.96 14.51
N ASN A 120 16.77 -8.57 13.33
CA ASN A 120 17.78 -9.37 12.66
C ASN A 120 18.43 -10.43 13.59
N ARG A 121 17.62 -11.12 14.40
CA ARG A 121 18.09 -12.17 15.32
C ARG A 121 16.97 -13.13 15.73
N ASN A 122 17.34 -14.29 16.27
CA ASN A 122 16.39 -15.20 16.91
C ASN A 122 15.96 -14.66 18.29
N VAL A 123 14.67 -14.44 18.46
CA VAL A 123 14.06 -13.84 19.66
C VAL A 123 13.81 -14.84 20.78
N SER A 124 14.00 -16.13 20.52
CA SER A 124 13.87 -17.21 21.51
C SER A 124 15.11 -17.35 22.40
N VAL A 125 16.28 -16.91 21.92
CA VAL A 125 17.58 -17.19 22.56
C VAL A 125 17.93 -16.17 23.62
N ARG A 126 17.56 -14.89 23.42
CA ARG A 126 17.92 -13.80 24.32
C ARG A 126 16.70 -12.94 24.66
N PRO A 127 16.54 -12.50 25.92
CA PRO A 127 15.53 -11.53 26.29
C PRO A 127 15.63 -10.23 25.46
N LEU A 128 14.48 -9.57 25.27
CA LEU A 128 14.42 -8.27 24.61
C LEU A 128 15.01 -7.18 25.52
N SER A 129 15.95 -6.40 24.99
CA SER A 129 16.40 -5.16 25.63
C SER A 129 15.33 -4.08 25.55
N ASP A 130 15.46 -3.01 26.33
CA ASP A 130 14.53 -1.86 26.25
C ASP A 130 14.55 -1.21 24.86
N ALA A 131 15.72 -1.15 24.22
CA ALA A 131 15.84 -0.68 22.84
C ALA A 131 15.06 -1.56 21.86
N ASP A 132 15.12 -2.89 22.01
CA ASP A 132 14.34 -3.83 21.19
C ASP A 132 12.83 -3.60 21.40
N ARG A 133 12.40 -3.47 22.66
CA ARG A 133 11.00 -3.23 23.03
C ARG A 133 10.48 -1.94 22.39
N VAL A 134 11.25 -0.86 22.42
CA VAL A 134 10.90 0.42 21.78
C VAL A 134 10.81 0.25 20.26
N LYS A 135 11.77 -0.45 19.64
CA LYS A 135 11.78 -0.70 18.18
C LYS A 135 10.54 -1.50 17.75
N ILE A 136 10.22 -2.60 18.44
CA ILE A 136 9.04 -3.42 18.17
C ILE A 136 7.76 -2.62 18.37
N LYS A 137 7.64 -1.89 19.49
CA LYS A 137 6.46 -1.06 19.78
C LYS A 137 6.23 -0.03 18.68
N LYS A 138 7.29 0.64 18.20
CA LYS A 138 7.20 1.62 17.10
C LYS A 138 6.80 0.96 15.78
N ALA A 139 7.30 -0.23 15.49
CA ALA A 139 6.99 -0.96 14.26
C ALA A 139 5.54 -1.45 14.22
N LEU A 140 5.09 -2.15 15.28
CA LEU A 140 3.77 -2.79 15.35
C LEU A 140 2.61 -1.85 15.71
N ARG A 141 2.87 -0.64 16.24
CA ARG A 141 1.79 0.30 16.58
C ARG A 141 0.96 0.65 15.34
N GLY A 142 -0.33 0.38 15.43
CA GLY A 142 -1.33 0.63 14.39
C GLY A 142 -1.51 -0.49 13.38
N VAL A 143 -0.65 -1.52 13.42
CA VAL A 143 -0.72 -2.71 12.55
C VAL A 143 -1.90 -3.58 12.97
N LYS A 144 -2.62 -4.10 11.97
CA LYS A 144 -3.69 -5.08 12.16
C LYS A 144 -3.11 -6.49 12.15
N VAL A 145 -3.52 -7.29 13.11
CA VAL A 145 -3.19 -8.71 13.22
C VAL A 145 -4.47 -9.53 13.28
N GLU A 146 -4.41 -10.78 12.86
CA GLU A 146 -5.44 -11.77 13.08
C GLU A 146 -4.96 -12.86 14.04
N VAL A 147 -5.89 -13.37 14.84
CA VAL A 147 -5.59 -14.44 15.80
C VAL A 147 -5.61 -15.82 15.14
N THR A 148 -4.66 -16.67 15.54
CA THR A 148 -4.48 -18.02 14.99
C THR A 148 -4.91 -19.14 15.95
N HIS A 149 -5.04 -18.85 17.25
CA HIS A 149 -5.35 -19.84 18.31
C HIS A 149 -6.81 -20.31 18.41
N ARG A 150 -7.72 -19.84 17.54
CA ARG A 150 -9.18 -20.11 17.64
C ARG A 150 -9.72 -20.97 16.50
N GLY A 151 -8.97 -22.01 16.10
CA GLY A 151 -9.35 -22.87 14.96
C GLY A 151 -9.49 -22.06 13.68
N ASN A 152 -10.68 -22.08 13.07
CA ASN A 152 -10.99 -21.35 11.82
C ASN A 152 -11.34 -19.87 12.03
N MET A 153 -11.55 -19.41 13.26
CA MET A 153 -11.97 -18.04 13.54
C MET A 153 -10.76 -17.07 13.51
N ARG A 154 -10.61 -16.33 12.40
CA ARG A 154 -9.55 -15.33 12.19
C ARG A 154 -9.99 -13.92 12.60
N ARG A 155 -10.21 -13.69 13.90
CA ARG A 155 -10.63 -12.35 14.39
C ARG A 155 -9.47 -11.36 14.25
N LYS A 156 -9.75 -10.20 13.64
CA LYS A 156 -8.78 -9.12 13.40
C LYS A 156 -8.80 -8.09 14.52
N TYR A 157 -7.62 -7.61 14.89
CA TYR A 157 -7.39 -6.60 15.92
C TYR A 157 -6.35 -5.60 15.46
N ARG A 158 -6.43 -4.35 15.95
CA ARG A 158 -5.40 -3.34 15.72
C ARG A 158 -4.55 -3.18 16.98
N ILE A 159 -3.23 -3.30 16.82
CA ILE A 159 -2.27 -3.15 17.91
C ILE A 159 -2.13 -1.68 18.26
N PHE A 160 -2.23 -1.37 19.55
CA PHE A 160 -1.93 -0.02 20.05
C PHE A 160 -0.68 0.03 20.93
N GLY A 161 -0.25 -1.09 21.49
CA GLY A 161 0.89 -1.15 22.40
C GLY A 161 1.43 -2.56 22.63
N LEU A 162 2.44 -2.63 23.50
CA LEU A 162 3.03 -3.85 24.03
C LEU A 162 2.98 -3.78 25.56
N THR A 163 2.83 -4.92 26.21
CA THR A 163 2.91 -4.97 27.67
C THR A 163 4.33 -4.70 28.18
N SER A 164 4.43 -4.11 29.37
CA SER A 164 5.71 -3.92 30.08
C SER A 164 6.24 -5.24 30.64
N GLN A 165 5.34 -6.11 31.12
CA GLN A 165 5.66 -7.42 31.66
C GLN A 165 5.77 -8.48 30.57
N ALA A 166 6.55 -9.53 30.85
CA ALA A 166 6.62 -10.73 30.03
C ALA A 166 5.31 -11.53 30.10
N THR A 167 5.01 -12.33 29.08
CA THR A 167 3.77 -13.10 28.98
C THR A 167 3.57 -14.06 30.17
N ARG A 168 4.66 -14.63 30.73
CA ARG A 168 4.60 -15.50 31.92
C ARG A 168 4.13 -14.80 33.20
N GLU A 169 4.44 -13.51 33.36
CA GLU A 169 4.15 -12.71 34.56
C GLU A 169 2.83 -11.94 34.41
N LEU A 170 2.35 -11.80 33.18
CA LEU A 170 1.19 -10.97 32.87
C LEU A 170 -0.10 -11.64 33.37
N THR A 171 -0.83 -10.90 34.20
CA THR A 171 -2.15 -11.25 34.71
C THR A 171 -3.21 -10.28 34.22
N PHE A 172 -4.45 -10.75 34.13
CA PHE A 172 -5.59 -9.91 33.76
C PHE A 172 -6.89 -10.41 34.41
N PRO A 173 -7.86 -9.52 34.67
CA PRO A 173 -9.18 -9.91 35.15
C PRO A 173 -9.96 -10.61 34.03
N ILE A 174 -10.44 -11.83 34.29
CA ILE A 174 -11.22 -12.61 33.32
C ILE A 174 -12.69 -12.15 33.30
N ASP A 175 -13.20 -11.70 34.45
CA ASP A 175 -14.57 -11.30 34.66
C ASP A 175 -14.66 -9.98 35.45
N ASP A 176 -15.88 -9.47 35.60
CA ASP A 176 -16.16 -8.28 36.42
C ASP A 176 -16.18 -8.60 37.93
N HIS A 177 -16.13 -9.89 38.30
CA HIS A 177 -16.07 -10.36 39.68
C HIS A 177 -14.66 -10.34 40.27
N GLY A 178 -13.65 -9.96 39.47
CA GLY A 178 -12.28 -9.78 39.91
C GLY A 178 -11.44 -11.05 39.88
N THR A 179 -11.91 -12.13 39.23
CA THR A 179 -11.09 -13.33 39.05
C THR A 179 -9.89 -13.00 38.17
N VAL A 180 -8.69 -13.13 38.70
CA VAL A 180 -7.44 -12.85 37.98
C VAL A 180 -6.79 -14.14 37.51
N LYS A 181 -6.31 -14.15 36.25
CA LYS A 181 -5.54 -15.27 35.69
C LYS A 181 -4.30 -14.78 34.97
N THR A 182 -3.28 -15.63 34.93
CA THR A 182 -2.14 -15.41 34.05
C THR A 182 -2.54 -15.68 32.60
N VAL A 183 -1.87 -15.01 31.66
CA VAL A 183 -2.08 -15.25 30.23
C VAL A 183 -1.78 -16.71 29.87
N LEU A 184 -0.72 -17.31 30.44
CA LEU A 184 -0.38 -18.72 30.22
C LEU A 184 -1.53 -19.66 30.60
N LYS A 185 -2.03 -19.55 31.84
CA LYS A 185 -3.12 -20.42 32.33
C LYS A 185 -4.40 -20.20 31.53
N TYR A 186 -4.73 -18.96 31.18
CA TYR A 186 -5.90 -18.68 30.36
C TYR A 186 -5.83 -19.37 28.99
N PHE A 187 -4.70 -19.26 28.29
CA PHE A 187 -4.55 -19.85 26.95
C PHE A 187 -4.51 -21.38 26.98
N GLN A 188 -3.85 -21.96 27.99
CA GLN A 188 -3.82 -23.41 28.18
C GLN A 188 -5.21 -23.96 28.48
N GLU A 189 -5.93 -23.40 29.45
CA GLU A 189 -7.24 -23.94 29.88
C GLU A 189 -8.36 -23.63 28.88
N THR A 190 -8.34 -22.47 28.23
CA THR A 190 -9.43 -22.05 27.32
C THR A 190 -9.26 -22.58 25.90
N TYR A 191 -8.01 -22.69 25.41
CA TYR A 191 -7.73 -23.04 24.02
C TYR A 191 -6.84 -24.28 23.86
N GLY A 192 -6.38 -24.89 24.95
CA GLY A 192 -5.41 -26.00 24.88
C GLY A 192 -4.06 -25.56 24.31
N PHE A 193 -3.74 -24.25 24.32
CA PHE A 193 -2.57 -23.70 23.65
C PHE A 193 -1.45 -23.44 24.66
N ASN A 194 -0.33 -24.16 24.51
CA ASN A 194 0.85 -23.98 25.35
C ASN A 194 1.82 -22.94 24.74
N ILE A 195 1.93 -21.79 25.38
CA ILE A 195 2.76 -20.67 24.91
C ILE A 195 4.24 -20.99 25.16
N GLN A 196 5.09 -20.93 24.13
CA GLN A 196 6.51 -21.26 24.24
C GLN A 196 7.38 -20.02 24.53
N HIS A 197 7.10 -18.91 23.85
CA HIS A 197 7.81 -17.63 23.96
C HIS A 197 7.35 -16.82 25.17
N THR A 198 7.44 -17.41 26.35
CA THR A 198 6.86 -16.87 27.59
C THR A 198 7.56 -15.60 28.10
N THR A 199 8.79 -15.35 27.66
CA THR A 199 9.61 -14.16 27.98
C THR A 199 9.23 -12.92 27.16
N LEU A 200 8.56 -13.10 26.01
CA LEU A 200 8.15 -12.00 25.15
C LEU A 200 6.95 -11.26 25.74
N PRO A 201 6.79 -9.95 25.47
CA PRO A 201 5.60 -9.21 25.88
C PRO A 201 4.39 -9.61 25.03
N CYS A 202 3.20 -9.36 25.56
CA CYS A 202 1.96 -9.48 24.80
C CYS A 202 1.69 -8.22 23.97
N LEU A 203 0.97 -8.39 22.87
CA LEU A 203 0.35 -7.30 22.11
C LEU A 203 -0.85 -6.77 22.89
N GLN A 204 -0.97 -5.45 23.00
CA GLN A 204 -2.16 -4.78 23.51
C GLN A 204 -3.06 -4.36 22.35
N VAL A 205 -4.29 -4.87 22.36
CA VAL A 205 -5.28 -4.63 21.31
C VAL A 205 -6.66 -4.31 21.91
N GLY A 206 -7.58 -3.82 21.07
CA GLY A 206 -8.94 -3.52 21.50
C GLY A 206 -9.06 -2.16 22.18
N ASN A 207 -9.81 -2.09 23.29
CA ASN A 207 -10.01 -0.84 24.03
C ASN A 207 -8.75 -0.49 24.83
N GLN A 208 -8.33 0.78 24.84
CA GLN A 208 -7.15 1.22 25.58
C GLN A 208 -7.36 1.23 27.10
N GLN A 209 -8.58 1.48 27.58
CA GLN A 209 -8.93 1.45 29.00
C GLN A 209 -9.03 0.02 29.54
N ARG A 210 -9.52 -0.91 28.70
CA ARG A 210 -9.64 -2.34 29.03
C ARG A 210 -9.04 -3.19 27.90
N PRO A 211 -7.70 -3.28 27.84
CA PRO A 211 -7.01 -3.99 26.77
C PRO A 211 -7.26 -5.49 26.77
N ASN A 212 -7.29 -6.05 25.56
CA ASN A 212 -7.07 -7.48 25.38
C ASN A 212 -5.56 -7.71 25.19
N PHE A 213 -5.03 -8.71 25.88
CA PHE A 213 -3.65 -9.13 25.76
C PHE A 213 -3.54 -10.37 24.88
N LEU A 214 -2.75 -10.26 23.80
CA LEU A 214 -2.51 -11.36 22.88
C LEU A 214 -1.02 -11.72 22.87
N PRO A 215 -0.63 -12.95 23.22
CA PRO A 215 0.73 -13.44 22.96
C PRO A 215 1.11 -13.25 21.49
N MET A 216 2.36 -12.88 21.21
CA MET A 216 2.82 -12.68 19.84
C MET A 216 2.70 -13.95 18.99
N GLU A 217 2.89 -15.13 19.58
CA GLU A 217 2.78 -16.44 18.91
C GLU A 217 1.42 -16.70 18.27
N VAL A 218 0.36 -16.16 18.85
CA VAL A 218 -1.01 -16.43 18.41
C VAL A 218 -1.54 -15.38 17.44
N CYS A 219 -0.63 -14.57 16.86
CA CYS A 219 -0.95 -13.44 16.00
C CYS A 219 -0.19 -13.51 14.68
N LYS A 220 -0.90 -13.25 13.58
CA LYS A 220 -0.33 -13.07 12.23
C LYS A 220 -0.68 -11.67 11.71
N ILE A 221 0.27 -11.00 11.07
CA ILE A 221 0.01 -9.70 10.42
C ILE A 221 -0.96 -9.90 9.25
N VAL A 222 -2.00 -9.06 9.19
CA VAL A 222 -2.97 -9.09 8.10
C VAL A 222 -2.32 -8.57 6.81
N GLU A 223 -2.50 -9.27 5.71
CA GLU A 223 -2.00 -8.88 4.38
C GLU A 223 -2.65 -7.59 3.86
N GLY A 224 -1.98 -6.87 2.95
CA GLY A 224 -2.53 -5.68 2.30
C GLY A 224 -2.39 -4.40 3.11
N GLN A 225 -1.55 -4.39 4.14
CA GLN A 225 -1.29 -3.18 4.94
C GLN A 225 -0.14 -2.37 4.35
N ARG A 226 -0.49 -1.28 3.66
CA ARG A 226 0.51 -0.34 3.14
C ARG A 226 1.37 0.24 4.27
N TYR A 227 2.68 0.24 4.07
CA TYR A 227 3.61 0.94 4.94
C TYR A 227 3.71 2.42 4.57
N SER A 228 3.25 3.30 5.46
CA SER A 228 3.16 4.75 5.21
C SER A 228 4.28 5.57 5.83
N LYS A 229 5.18 4.95 6.61
CA LYS A 229 6.31 5.65 7.24
C LYS A 229 7.47 5.74 6.26
N ARG A 230 8.44 6.63 6.53
CA ARG A 230 9.66 6.77 5.74
C ARG A 230 10.45 5.45 5.73
N LEU A 231 10.86 5.01 4.54
CA LEU A 231 11.77 3.90 4.34
C LEU A 231 13.21 4.33 4.66
N ASN A 232 14.03 3.42 5.16
CA ASN A 232 15.46 3.66 5.34
C ASN A 232 16.22 3.54 4.00
N GLU A 233 17.49 3.93 3.95
CA GLU A 233 18.28 3.96 2.71
C GLU A 233 18.40 2.58 2.04
N LYS A 234 18.54 1.51 2.84
CA LYS A 234 18.61 0.13 2.33
C LYS A 234 17.30 -0.28 1.67
N GLN A 235 16.17 0.02 2.32
CA GLN A 235 14.82 -0.23 1.80
C GLN A 235 14.53 0.60 0.54
N ILE A 236 14.94 1.87 0.51
CA ILE A 236 14.81 2.73 -0.69
C ILE A 236 15.63 2.15 -1.83
N THR A 237 16.88 1.75 -1.58
CA THR A 237 17.75 1.13 -2.59
C THR A 237 17.16 -0.17 -3.11
N ALA A 238 16.63 -1.02 -2.23
CA ALA A 238 15.96 -2.26 -2.61
C ALA A 238 14.72 -1.99 -3.47
N LEU A 239 13.90 -1.01 -3.09
CA LEU A 239 12.73 -0.61 -3.87
C LEU A 239 13.14 -0.08 -5.25
N LEU A 240 14.15 0.80 -5.32
CA LEU A 240 14.66 1.37 -6.57
C LEU A 240 15.19 0.30 -7.52
N LYS A 241 15.91 -0.71 -7.00
CA LYS A 241 16.38 -1.84 -7.80
C LYS A 241 15.25 -2.61 -8.48
N VAL A 242 14.07 -2.64 -7.86
CA VAL A 242 12.90 -3.35 -8.38
C VAL A 242 12.06 -2.46 -9.30
N THR A 243 12.05 -1.14 -9.08
CA THR A 243 11.27 -0.19 -9.88
C THR A 243 12.00 0.38 -11.08
N CYS A 244 13.34 0.33 -11.10
CA CYS A 244 14.13 0.82 -12.21
C CYS A 244 13.99 -0.12 -13.40
N GLN A 245 13.32 0.35 -14.45
CA GLN A 245 13.00 -0.43 -15.64
C GLN A 245 13.29 0.41 -16.89
N HIS A 246 13.77 -0.25 -17.95
CA HIS A 246 13.93 0.39 -19.24
C HIS A 246 12.56 0.77 -19.84
N PRO A 247 12.47 1.88 -20.61
CA PRO A 247 11.19 2.36 -21.16
C PRO A 247 10.40 1.30 -21.93
N GLN A 248 11.07 0.50 -22.78
CA GLN A 248 10.42 -0.57 -23.54
C GLN A 248 9.77 -1.63 -22.65
N GLN A 249 10.45 -2.06 -21.57
CA GLN A 249 9.88 -3.02 -20.63
C GLN A 249 8.71 -2.42 -19.85
N ARG A 250 8.80 -1.14 -19.48
CA ARG A 250 7.72 -0.44 -18.79
C ARG A 250 6.47 -0.33 -19.67
N GLU A 251 6.64 -0.03 -20.96
CA GLU A 251 5.57 0.00 -21.95
C GLU A 251 4.86 -1.35 -22.08
N LEU A 252 5.63 -2.44 -22.20
CA LEU A 252 5.08 -3.79 -22.23
C LEU A 252 4.29 -4.12 -20.96
N ASP A 253 4.81 -3.75 -19.79
CA ASP A 253 4.15 -4.01 -18.52
C ASP A 253 2.84 -3.20 -18.35
N ILE A 254 2.79 -1.98 -18.91
CA ILE A 254 1.55 -1.17 -18.98
C ILE A 254 0.52 -1.87 -19.87
N LEU A 255 0.91 -2.29 -21.07
CA LEU A 255 0.02 -2.99 -22.01
C LEU A 255 -0.51 -4.30 -21.42
N GLN A 256 0.36 -5.08 -20.76
CA GLN A 256 -0.06 -6.28 -20.04
C GLN A 256 -1.07 -5.98 -18.93
N THR A 257 -0.89 -4.88 -18.21
CA THR A 257 -1.83 -4.46 -17.15
C THR A 257 -3.19 -4.08 -17.72
N VAL A 258 -3.22 -3.33 -18.83
CA VAL A 258 -4.46 -2.96 -19.54
C VAL A 258 -5.20 -4.23 -20.00
N ASN A 259 -4.50 -5.15 -20.68
CA ASN A 259 -5.06 -6.41 -21.14
C ASN A 259 -5.58 -7.28 -19.98
N HIS A 260 -4.83 -7.40 -18.88
CA HIS A 260 -5.22 -8.19 -17.72
C HIS A 260 -6.44 -7.61 -16.97
N ASN A 261 -6.63 -6.29 -17.03
CA ASN A 261 -7.80 -5.65 -16.45
C ASN A 261 -9.03 -5.76 -17.33
N ALA A 262 -8.88 -6.08 -18.62
CA ALA A 262 -9.97 -6.31 -19.58
C ALA A 262 -11.04 -5.21 -19.49
N TYR A 263 -10.62 -3.95 -19.57
CA TYR A 263 -11.53 -2.80 -19.37
C TYR A 263 -12.70 -2.76 -20.37
N HIS A 264 -12.57 -3.39 -21.54
CA HIS A 264 -13.65 -3.55 -22.51
C HIS A 264 -14.79 -4.47 -22.01
N GLU A 265 -14.50 -5.35 -21.04
CA GLU A 265 -15.46 -6.21 -20.36
C GLU A 265 -15.97 -5.64 -19.03
N ASP A 266 -15.50 -4.46 -18.62
CA ASP A 266 -15.87 -3.85 -17.34
C ASP A 266 -17.40 -3.58 -17.29
N PRO A 267 -18.15 -4.24 -16.39
CA PRO A 267 -19.59 -4.10 -16.30
C PRO A 267 -20.00 -2.69 -15.88
N TYR A 268 -19.20 -2.01 -15.05
CA TYR A 268 -19.46 -0.65 -14.61
C TYR A 268 -19.22 0.34 -15.75
N ALA A 269 -18.14 0.18 -16.51
CA ALA A 269 -17.88 1.01 -17.68
C ALA A 269 -18.99 0.87 -18.73
N ARG A 270 -19.44 -0.37 -18.99
CA ARG A 270 -20.50 -0.68 -19.95
C ARG A 270 -21.84 -0.04 -19.58
N GLU A 271 -22.22 -0.08 -18.30
CA GLU A 271 -23.46 0.55 -17.81
C GLU A 271 -23.48 2.06 -18.09
N PHE A 272 -22.32 2.72 -18.01
CA PHE A 272 -22.16 4.14 -18.31
C PHE A 272 -21.83 4.43 -19.78
N GLY A 273 -21.89 3.41 -20.66
CA GLY A 273 -21.59 3.55 -22.09
C GLY A 273 -20.13 3.89 -22.40
N ILE A 274 -19.22 3.67 -21.46
CA ILE A 274 -17.79 3.97 -21.62
C ILE A 274 -17.14 2.82 -22.39
N ARG A 275 -16.38 3.17 -23.43
CA ARG A 275 -15.52 2.25 -24.18
C ARG A 275 -14.09 2.74 -24.11
N ILE A 276 -13.17 1.82 -23.87
CA ILE A 276 -11.75 2.13 -23.66
C ILE A 276 -10.97 1.46 -24.79
N ASP A 277 -10.15 2.22 -25.49
CA ASP A 277 -9.20 1.68 -26.45
C ASP A 277 -8.02 1.06 -25.68
N GLU A 278 -7.60 -0.13 -26.09
CA GLU A 278 -6.49 -0.86 -25.47
C GLU A 278 -5.12 -0.46 -26.05
N ARG A 279 -5.13 0.29 -27.16
CA ARG A 279 -3.91 0.79 -27.80
C ARG A 279 -3.42 2.06 -27.12
N LEU A 280 -2.10 2.23 -27.08
CA LEU A 280 -1.51 3.49 -26.65
C LEU A 280 -1.87 4.61 -27.64
N ALA A 281 -2.16 5.79 -27.11
CA ALA A 281 -2.34 6.99 -27.92
C ALA A 281 -1.04 7.31 -28.67
N SER A 282 -1.12 7.47 -29.99
CA SER A 282 0.01 7.92 -30.81
C SER A 282 -0.03 9.43 -30.97
N VAL A 283 1.12 10.09 -30.77
CA VAL A 283 1.25 11.54 -30.86
C VAL A 283 2.53 11.87 -31.63
N GLU A 284 2.43 12.83 -32.56
CA GLU A 284 3.61 13.36 -33.25
C GLU A 284 4.43 14.24 -32.31
N ALA A 285 5.70 13.87 -32.11
CA ALA A 285 6.63 14.60 -31.26
C ALA A 285 7.71 15.32 -32.08
N ARG A 286 8.28 16.39 -31.50
CA ARG A 286 9.41 17.12 -32.09
C ARG A 286 10.57 17.18 -31.11
N VAL A 287 11.79 16.92 -31.60
CA VAL A 287 13.02 17.10 -30.83
C VAL A 287 13.56 18.49 -31.10
N LEU A 288 13.50 19.37 -30.11
CA LEU A 288 14.01 20.74 -30.25
C LEU A 288 15.56 20.75 -30.29
N PRO A 289 16.17 21.61 -31.11
CA PRO A 289 17.63 21.75 -31.12
C PRO A 289 18.11 22.31 -29.77
N PRO A 290 19.21 21.78 -29.19
CA PRO A 290 19.75 22.30 -27.95
C PRO A 290 20.38 23.69 -28.18
N PRO A 291 20.33 24.59 -27.19
CA PRO A 291 21.03 25.87 -27.28
C PRO A 291 22.54 25.67 -27.24
N ARG A 292 23.29 26.55 -27.93
CA ARG A 292 24.75 26.63 -27.75
C ARG A 292 25.08 27.22 -26.38
N LEU A 293 26.03 26.62 -25.68
CA LEU A 293 26.54 27.16 -24.43
C LEU A 293 27.86 27.87 -24.70
N LYS A 294 27.98 29.12 -24.27
CA LYS A 294 29.22 29.91 -24.33
C LYS A 294 29.97 29.78 -23.00
N TYR A 295 31.26 29.51 -23.07
CA TYR A 295 32.20 29.48 -21.96
C TYR A 295 33.04 30.74 -21.88
N HIS A 296 33.88 30.84 -20.85
CA HIS A 296 34.76 31.98 -20.68
C HIS A 296 35.81 32.01 -21.81
N ASP A 297 36.21 33.22 -22.23
CA ASP A 297 37.09 33.41 -23.38
C ASP A 297 38.55 32.94 -23.14
N SER A 298 38.90 32.62 -21.88
CA SER A 298 40.19 32.02 -21.50
C SER A 298 40.26 30.52 -21.76
N GLY A 299 39.12 29.87 -22.00
CA GLY A 299 39.04 28.46 -22.30
C GLY A 299 39.55 28.14 -23.71
N ARG A 300 40.06 26.91 -23.89
CA ARG A 300 40.48 26.41 -25.21
C ARG A 300 39.28 26.21 -26.13
N GLU A 301 38.14 25.84 -25.58
CA GLU A 301 36.86 25.73 -26.28
C GLU A 301 35.84 26.71 -25.71
N LYS A 302 35.54 27.77 -26.46
CA LYS A 302 34.69 28.89 -26.02
C LYS A 302 33.20 28.62 -26.15
N ASP A 303 32.82 27.55 -26.83
CA ASP A 303 31.44 27.13 -26.96
C ASP A 303 31.31 25.60 -27.00
N VAL A 304 30.11 25.11 -26.69
CA VAL A 304 29.73 23.71 -26.91
C VAL A 304 28.29 23.65 -27.36
N LEU A 305 28.00 22.75 -28.31
CA LEU A 305 26.65 22.33 -28.61
C LEU A 305 26.37 21.03 -27.83
N PRO A 306 25.46 21.04 -26.84
CA PRO A 306 25.11 19.85 -26.09
C PRO A 306 24.65 18.72 -27.02
N ARG A 307 25.01 17.48 -26.69
CA ARG A 307 24.56 16.28 -27.43
C ARG A 307 23.77 15.39 -26.48
N ILE A 308 22.55 15.02 -26.86
CA ILE A 308 21.66 14.17 -26.06
C ILE A 308 21.47 14.74 -24.64
N GLY A 309 21.38 16.08 -24.54
CA GLY A 309 21.25 16.78 -23.25
C GLY A 309 22.50 16.78 -22.37
N LEU A 310 23.66 16.33 -22.85
CA LEU A 310 24.90 16.26 -22.09
C LEU A 310 25.94 17.27 -22.60
N TRP A 311 26.70 17.84 -21.65
CA TRP A 311 27.90 18.65 -21.87
C TRP A 311 28.85 18.49 -20.67
N ASN A 312 30.11 18.92 -20.80
CA ASN A 312 31.07 18.90 -19.70
C ASN A 312 32.00 20.13 -19.74
N MET A 313 32.77 20.31 -18.67
CA MET A 313 33.71 21.44 -18.49
C MET A 313 35.12 21.15 -19.00
N ARG A 314 35.35 20.07 -19.75
CA ARG A 314 36.70 19.77 -20.26
C ARG A 314 37.12 20.86 -21.24
N ASN A 315 38.32 21.39 -21.08
CA ASN A 315 38.94 22.40 -21.95
C ASN A 315 38.18 23.75 -22.02
N LYS A 316 37.31 24.02 -21.04
CA LYS A 316 36.50 25.25 -20.95
C LYS A 316 37.15 26.33 -20.09
#